data_AF-A0A2K3QCA4-F1
#
_entry.id   AF-A0A2K3QCA4-F1
#
_cell.length_a   1.000
_cell.length_b   1.000
_cell.length_c   1.000
_cell.angle_alpha   90.00
_cell.angle_beta   90.00
_cell.angle_gamma   90.00
#
_symmetry.space_group_name_H-M   'P 1'
#
loop_
_entity.id
_entity.type
_entity.pdbx_description
1 polymer ?
#
loop_
_entity_poly.entity_id
_entity_poly.type
_entity_poly.pdbx_seq_one_letter_code
_entity_poly.pdbx_strand_id
1 'polypeptide(L)'
;MDYRPHVVEVIHHSKNAIVARLERGIVLKYPRYAWLDYPNAENEYLAVRETKTSFNVEEAVLNAFGDHPRIVKFLGTSYDPRGLKFAEANKGNLQQYLDHHFNELCPTTQAT
;
A
#
# COMPACT_ATOMS: atom_id res chain seq x y z
N MET A 1 -6.75 -16.96 8.05
CA MET A 1 -5.38 -17.37 7.66
C MET A 1 -4.66 -16.17 7.09
N ASP A 2 -3.47 -15.85 7.60
CA ASP A 2 -2.68 -14.70 7.14
C ASP A 2 -1.89 -15.07 5.88
N TYR A 3 -1.86 -14.16 4.91
CA TYR A 3 -0.96 -14.25 3.76
C TYR A 3 0.41 -13.68 4.14
N ARG A 4 1.46 -14.49 3.99
CA ARG A 4 2.83 -14.17 4.41
C ARG A 4 3.83 -14.44 3.27
N PRO A 5 3.81 -13.64 2.21
CA PRO A 5 4.81 -13.75 1.14
C PRO A 5 6.21 -13.41 1.66
N HIS A 6 7.24 -13.89 0.95
CA HIS A 6 8.61 -13.46 1.21
C HIS A 6 8.78 -12.00 0.77
N VAL A 7 9.21 -11.15 1.70
CA VAL A 7 9.45 -9.71 1.50
C VAL A 7 10.69 -9.30 2.29
N VAL A 8 11.34 -8.22 1.88
CA VAL A 8 12.55 -7.70 2.55
C VAL A 8 12.20 -7.10 3.91
N GLU A 9 11.19 -6.22 3.94
CA GLU A 9 10.80 -5.49 5.16
C GLU A 9 9.33 -5.07 5.08
N VAL A 10 8.57 -5.26 6.16
CA VAL A 10 7.23 -4.69 6.28
C VAL A 10 7.31 -3.22 6.69
N ILE A 11 6.76 -2.33 5.86
CA ILE A 11 6.80 -0.88 6.04
C ILE A 11 5.55 -0.40 6.80
N HIS A 12 4.38 -0.99 6.50
CA HIS A 12 3.12 -0.55 7.09
C HIS A 12 2.07 -1.65 7.15
N HIS A 13 1.31 -1.67 8.24
CA HIS A 13 0.12 -2.50 8.40
C HIS A 13 -1.13 -1.65 8.32
N SER A 14 -2.00 -1.97 7.36
CA SER A 14 -3.37 -1.46 7.33
C SER A 14 -4.36 -2.53 7.80
N LYS A 15 -5.65 -2.17 7.87
CA LYS A 15 -6.72 -3.11 8.22
C LYS A 15 -6.72 -4.36 7.33
N ASN A 16 -6.67 -4.16 6.01
CA ASN A 16 -6.92 -5.22 5.02
C ASN A 16 -5.69 -5.56 4.14
N ALA A 17 -4.64 -4.75 4.22
CA ALA A 17 -3.43 -4.91 3.42
C ALA A 17 -2.17 -4.69 4.26
N ILE A 18 -1.06 -5.21 3.77
CA ILE A 18 0.28 -4.93 4.27
C ILE A 18 1.06 -4.29 3.13
N VAL A 19 1.88 -3.30 3.46
CA VAL A 19 2.80 -2.66 2.54
C VAL A 19 4.21 -3.05 2.96
N ALA A 20 4.97 -3.66 2.05
CA ALA A 20 6.31 -4.15 2.33
C ALA A 20 7.25 -3.86 1.16
N ARG A 21 8.53 -3.70 1.45
CA ARG A 21 9.57 -3.65 0.42
C ARG A 21 9.76 -5.06 -0.15
N LEU A 22 9.60 -5.19 -1.46
CA LEU A 22 9.87 -6.45 -2.17
C LEU A 22 11.34 -6.54 -2.56
N GLU A 23 11.88 -5.44 -3.07
CA GLU A 23 13.29 -5.25 -3.40
C GLU A 23 13.61 -3.76 -3.42
N ARG A 24 14.88 -3.40 -3.69
CA ARG A 24 15.31 -1.99 -3.69
C ARG A 24 14.50 -1.16 -4.68
N GLY A 25 13.78 -0.16 -4.19
CA GLY A 25 12.98 0.73 -5.03
C GLY A 25 11.62 0.17 -5.43
N ILE A 26 11.26 -1.03 -4.98
CA ILE A 26 9.94 -1.65 -5.25
C ILE A 26 9.24 -1.99 -3.95
N VAL A 27 8.04 -1.46 -3.82
CA VAL A 27 7.13 -1.71 -2.71
C VAL A 27 5.93 -2.52 -3.21
N LEU A 28 5.54 -3.52 -2.43
CA LEU A 28 4.37 -4.35 -2.65
C LEU A 28 3.30 -4.02 -1.61
N LYS A 29 2.10 -3.70 -2.09
CA LYS A 29 0.88 -3.76 -1.27
C LYS A 29 0.22 -5.11 -1.51
N TYR A 30 0.08 -5.92 -0.46
CA TYR A 30 -0.50 -7.27 -0.57
C TYR A 30 -1.61 -7.48 0.46
N PRO A 31 -2.59 -8.37 0.18
CA PRO A 31 -3.71 -8.58 1.08
C PRO A 31 -3.27 -9.25 2.39
N ARG A 32 -3.96 -8.96 3.49
CA ARG A 32 -3.70 -9.63 4.78
C ARG A 32 -4.08 -11.12 4.73
N TYR A 33 -5.08 -11.49 3.93
CA TYR A 33 -5.66 -12.83 3.94
C TYR A 33 -5.25 -13.63 2.71
N ALA A 34 -4.92 -14.92 2.92
CA ALA A 34 -4.48 -15.84 1.87
C ALA A 34 -5.65 -16.46 1.10
N TRP A 35 -6.59 -15.66 0.60
CA TRP A 35 -7.85 -16.18 0.06
C TRP A 35 -7.71 -17.06 -1.18
N LEU A 36 -6.60 -16.96 -1.92
CA LEU A 36 -6.33 -17.80 -3.09
C LEU A 36 -6.16 -19.28 -2.71
N ASP A 37 -5.67 -19.54 -1.49
CA ASP A 37 -5.49 -20.89 -0.97
C ASP A 37 -6.81 -21.49 -0.44
N TYR A 38 -7.89 -20.69 -0.42
CA TYR A 38 -9.18 -21.06 0.17
C TYR A 38 -10.33 -20.64 -0.75
N PRO A 39 -10.72 -21.48 -1.74
CA PRO A 39 -11.68 -21.10 -2.79
C PRO A 39 -13.07 -20.67 -2.30
N ASN A 40 -13.48 -21.02 -1.07
CA ASN A 40 -14.75 -20.60 -0.47
C ASN A 40 -14.64 -19.38 0.46
N ALA A 41 -13.42 -18.87 0.71
CA ALA A 41 -13.20 -17.83 1.72
C ALA A 41 -13.96 -16.53 1.42
N GLU A 42 -14.23 -16.21 0.15
CA GLU A 42 -15.02 -15.04 -0.24
C GLU A 42 -16.50 -15.14 0.13
N ASN A 43 -17.06 -16.36 0.13
CA ASN A 43 -18.44 -16.62 0.51
C ASN A 43 -18.59 -16.72 2.03
N GLU A 44 -17.57 -17.23 2.71
CA GLU A 44 -17.57 -17.47 4.16
C GLU A 44 -17.19 -16.22 4.96
N TYR A 45 -16.32 -15.36 4.43
CA TYR A 45 -15.77 -14.22 5.17
C TYR A 45 -15.94 -12.89 4.44
N LEU A 46 -16.80 -12.02 5.00
CA LEU A 46 -17.03 -10.67 4.47
C LEU A 46 -15.73 -9.88 4.27
N ALA A 47 -14.79 -9.97 5.22
CA ALA A 47 -13.51 -9.26 5.16
C ALA A 47 -12.65 -9.68 3.95
N VAL A 48 -12.71 -10.94 3.54
CA VAL A 48 -12.00 -11.44 2.35
C VAL A 48 -12.62 -10.84 1.10
N ARG A 49 -13.96 -10.89 0.99
CA ARG A 49 -14.71 -10.31 -0.13
C ARG A 49 -14.46 -8.81 -0.28
N GLU A 50 -14.53 -8.07 0.82
CA GLU A 50 -14.25 -6.63 0.85
C GLU A 50 -12.82 -6.31 0.45
N THR A 51 -11.84 -7.08 0.95
CA THR A 51 -10.44 -6.88 0.60
C THR A 51 -10.21 -7.12 -0.89
N LYS A 52 -10.71 -8.22 -1.45
CA LYS A 52 -10.60 -8.50 -2.88
C LYS A 52 -11.21 -7.39 -3.73
N THR A 53 -12.43 -6.95 -3.40
CA THR A 53 -13.09 -5.84 -4.11
C THR A 53 -12.26 -4.56 -4.02
N SER A 54 -11.70 -4.23 -2.85
CA SER A 54 -10.86 -3.03 -2.70
C SER A 54 -9.61 -3.06 -3.58
N PHE A 55 -8.96 -4.23 -3.70
CA PHE A 55 -7.78 -4.38 -4.56
C PHE A 55 -8.13 -4.25 -6.04
N ASN A 56 -9.25 -4.84 -6.48
CA ASN A 56 -9.72 -4.73 -7.86
C ASN A 56 -10.06 -3.27 -8.23
N VAL A 57 -10.75 -2.56 -7.34
CA VAL A 57 -11.09 -1.14 -7.55
C VAL A 57 -9.81 -0.28 -7.59
N GLU A 58 -8.88 -0.51 -6.67
CA GLU A 58 -7.62 0.23 -6.61
C GLU A 58 -6.76 0.01 -7.87
N GLU A 59 -6.64 -1.24 -8.35
CA GLU A 59 -5.99 -1.55 -9.62
C GLU A 59 -6.62 -0.79 -10.79
N ALA A 60 -7.96 -0.80 -10.90
CA ALA A 60 -8.67 -0.10 -11.97
C ALA A 60 -8.42 1.42 -11.93
N VAL A 61 -8.44 2.01 -10.73
CA VAL A 61 -8.16 3.44 -10.53
C VAL A 61 -6.72 3.79 -10.88
N LEU A 62 -5.74 2.99 -10.44
CA LEU A 62 -4.32 3.21 -10.75
C LEU A 62 -4.04 3.10 -12.25
N ASN A 63 -4.66 2.12 -12.92
CA ASN A 63 -4.55 1.98 -14.37
C ASN A 63 -5.18 3.17 -15.11
N ALA A 64 -6.32 3.69 -14.63
CA ALA A 64 -6.97 4.85 -15.22
C ALA A 64 -6.14 6.14 -15.09
N PHE A 65 -5.42 6.31 -13.97
CA PHE A 65 -4.53 7.46 -13.78
C PHE A 65 -3.27 7.39 -14.65
N GLY A 66 -2.77 6.20 -14.97
CA GLY A 66 -1.54 6.03 -15.72
C GLY A 66 -0.33 6.64 -15.02
N ASP A 67 0.63 7.14 -15.80
CA ASP A 67 1.79 7.83 -15.24
C ASP A 67 1.42 9.27 -14.86
N HIS A 68 1.47 9.58 -13.57
CA HIS A 68 1.09 10.89 -13.05
C HIS A 68 2.13 11.39 -12.03
N PRO A 69 2.67 12.62 -12.18
CA PRO A 69 3.82 13.10 -11.40
C PRO A 69 3.55 13.23 -9.89
N ARG A 70 2.29 13.23 -9.47
CA ARG A 70 1.88 13.36 -8.05
C ARG A 70 1.36 12.06 -7.43
N ILE A 71 1.29 10.98 -8.20
CA ILE A 71 0.84 9.67 -7.72
C ILE A 71 2.05 8.76 -7.70
N VAL A 72 2.20 7.97 -6.63
CA VAL A 72 3.28 6.99 -6.56
C VAL A 72 3.15 6.04 -7.74
N LYS A 73 4.23 5.90 -8.52
CA LYS A 73 4.21 5.15 -9.77
C LYS A 73 3.77 3.71 -9.54
N PHE A 74 2.64 3.35 -10.12
CA PHE A 74 2.16 1.98 -10.18
C PHE A 74 2.96 1.20 -11.24
N LEU A 75 3.53 0.06 -10.83
CA LEU A 75 4.36 -0.81 -11.67
C LEU A 75 3.61 -2.03 -12.20
N GLY A 76 2.31 -2.14 -11.88
CA GLY A 76 1.45 -3.26 -12.26
C GLY A 76 1.18 -4.23 -11.12
N THR A 77 0.35 -5.23 -11.43
CA THR A 77 0.05 -6.32 -10.51
C THR A 77 1.19 -7.34 -10.47
N SER A 78 1.34 -7.97 -9.31
CA SER A 78 2.21 -9.12 -9.12
C SER A 78 1.36 -10.35 -8.83
N TYR A 79 1.75 -11.49 -9.39
CA TYR A 79 1.11 -12.78 -9.15
C TYR A 79 1.83 -13.57 -8.06
N ASP A 80 3.16 -13.43 -7.98
CA ASP A 80 4.00 -14.07 -6.97
C ASP A 80 5.13 -13.12 -6.54
N PRO A 81 5.07 -12.52 -5.33
CA PRO A 81 3.92 -12.55 -4.42
C PRO A 81 2.72 -11.75 -4.95
N ARG A 82 1.50 -12.21 -4.69
CA ARG A 82 0.26 -11.52 -5.09
C ARG A 82 0.14 -10.11 -4.47
N GLY A 83 -0.11 -9.10 -5.31
CA GLY A 83 -0.37 -7.74 -4.83
C GLY A 83 -0.21 -6.67 -5.90
N LEU A 84 -0.18 -5.41 -5.47
CA LEU A 84 0.04 -4.22 -6.31
C LEU A 84 1.48 -3.72 -6.10
N LYS A 85 2.25 -3.58 -7.17
CA LYS A 85 3.63 -3.09 -7.12
C LYS A 85 3.69 -1.59 -7.37
N PHE A 86 4.53 -0.92 -6.59
CA PHE A 86 4.78 0.50 -6.67
C PHE A 86 6.27 0.80 -6.65
N ALA A 87 6.66 1.92 -7.27
CA ALA A 87 7.96 2.49 -7.01
C ALA A 87 8.03 2.99 -5.56
N GLU A 88 9.17 2.80 -4.91
CA GLU A 88 9.38 3.29 -3.55
C GLU A 88 9.52 4.82 -3.52
N ALA A 89 8.76 5.49 -2.66
CA ALA A 89 8.90 6.93 -2.44
C ALA A 89 10.16 7.21 -1.60
N ASN A 90 11.08 8.01 -2.14
CA ASN A 90 12.41 8.25 -1.55
C ASN A 90 12.41 9.16 -0.31
N LYS A 91 11.26 9.72 0.09
CA LYS A 91 11.13 10.61 1.26
C LYS A 91 10.28 10.00 2.39
N GLY A 92 9.89 8.74 2.26
CA GLY A 92 9.13 8.05 3.30
C GLY A 92 7.71 8.60 3.49
N ASN A 93 7.20 8.49 4.71
CA ASN A 93 5.81 8.80 5.03
C ASN A 93 5.63 10.28 5.40
N LEU A 94 4.74 10.97 4.68
CA LEU A 94 4.45 12.38 4.92
C LEU A 94 3.88 12.65 6.32
N GLN A 95 2.97 11.80 6.82
CA GLN A 95 2.39 11.99 8.16
C GLN A 95 3.47 11.93 9.24
N GLN A 96 4.36 10.93 9.18
CA GLN A 96 5.49 10.82 10.11
C GLN A 96 6.40 12.04 10.05
N TYR A 97 6.66 12.55 8.83
CA TYR A 97 7.44 13.78 8.66
C TYR A 97 6.74 14.98 9.32
N LEU A 98 5.44 15.16 9.06
CA LEU A 98 4.66 16.25 9.65
C LEU A 98 4.63 16.14 11.18
N ASP A 99 4.43 14.95 11.73
CA ASP A 99 4.40 14.72 13.19
C ASP A 99 5.72 15.13 13.86
N HIS A 100 6.85 14.96 13.17
CA HIS A 100 8.19 15.27 13.70
C HIS A 100 8.61 16.73 13.49
N HIS A 101 8.17 17.34 12.39
CA HIS A 101 8.66 18.66 11.96
C HIS A 101 7.59 19.76 12.03
N PHE A 102 6.41 19.49 12.61
CA PHE A 102 5.29 20.44 12.62
C PHE A 102 5.69 21.85 13.09
N ASN A 103 6.46 21.92 14.17
CA ASN A 103 6.90 23.19 14.76
C ASN A 103 7.89 23.97 13.88
N GLU A 104 8.64 23.27 13.01
CA GLU A 104 9.61 23.88 12.08
C GLU A 104 8.92 24.35 10.79
N LEU A 105 7.75 23.80 10.50
CA LEU A 105 6.95 24.11 9.31
C LEU A 105 5.97 25.27 9.54
N CYS A 106 5.62 25.56 10.80
CA CYS A 106 4.83 26.74 11.14
C CYS A 106 5.72 27.99 11.13
N PRO A 107 5.50 28.98 10.24
CA PRO A 107 6.20 30.25 10.35
C PRO A 107 5.82 30.91 11.67
N THR A 108 6.81 31.29 12.47
CA THR A 108 6.57 32.16 13.63
C THR A 108 6.00 33.46 13.09
N THR A 109 4.71 33.71 13.34
CA THR A 109 4.10 35.01 13.07
C THR A 109 4.83 36.02 13.95
N GLN A 110 5.85 36.68 13.40
CA GLN A 110 6.45 37.83 14.05
C GLN A 110 5.43 38.96 13.96
N ALA A 111 4.71 39.17 15.07
CA ALA A 111 3.90 40.36 15.25
C ALA A 111 4.86 41.56 15.35
N THR A 112 4.91 42.36 14.29
CA THR A 112 5.47 43.72 14.28
C THR A 112 4.51 44.70 14.93
#